data_AF-A0A2J8Y291-F1
#
_entry.id   AF-A0A2J8Y291-F1
#
_cell.length_a   1.000
_cell.length_b   1.000
_cell.length_c   1.000
_cell.angle_alpha   90.00
_cell.angle_beta   90.00
_cell.angle_gamma   90.00
#
_symmetry.space_group_name_H-M   'P 1'
#
loop_
_entity.id
_entity.type
_entity.pdbx_description
1 polymer ?
#
loop_
_entity_poly.entity_id
_entity_poly.type
_entity_poly.pdbx_seq_one_letter_code
_entity_poly.pdbx_strand_id
1 'polypeptide(L)'
;MPSSVTALGQARSSGPGMAPSTCCCSCCCSPAAVQRRLPILAWLPSYSLQWLKMDFVAGLSVGLTAIPQSLAYAEVAGLPPQYGLYTAFMGCFVYFFLGTSRDVTLGPTAIMSLLVSFYTFHEPAYAVLLAFLSGCIQLAMGVLRLGFLLDFISCPVIKGFTSAAAVTIGFGQIKNLLGLQNIPRQFFLQVYHTFLRIAETRVGDAVLGLVCML
;
A
#
# COMPACT_ATOMS: atom_id res chain seq x y z
N MET A 1 -6.86 25.54 -21.85
CA MET A 1 -6.67 24.18 -21.32
C MET A 1 -6.44 24.26 -19.81
N PRO A 2 -7.47 24.04 -18.97
CA PRO A 2 -7.31 23.99 -17.53
C PRO A 2 -7.48 22.56 -16.97
N SER A 3 -6.43 22.10 -16.29
CA SER A 3 -6.42 21.45 -14.97
C SER A 3 -7.46 20.33 -14.67
N SER A 4 -7.06 19.07 -14.89
CA SER A 4 -7.77 17.84 -14.50
C SER A 4 -7.81 17.52 -12.99
N VAL A 5 -7.88 18.54 -12.11
CA VAL A 5 -7.88 18.37 -10.64
C VAL A 5 -9.29 18.46 -10.03
N THR A 6 -10.34 18.65 -10.84
CA THR A 6 -11.72 18.90 -10.37
C THR A 6 -12.64 17.66 -10.39
N ALA A 7 -12.15 16.47 -10.75
CA ALA A 7 -13.01 15.30 -11.01
C ALA A 7 -13.22 14.30 -9.85
N LEU A 8 -12.65 14.54 -8.64
CA LEU A 8 -12.79 13.62 -7.49
C LEU A 8 -13.78 14.12 -6.40
N GLY A 9 -14.57 15.15 -6.70
CA GLY A 9 -15.44 15.84 -5.74
C GLY A 9 -16.95 15.57 -5.86
N GLN A 10 -17.40 14.50 -6.53
CA GLN A 10 -18.83 14.16 -6.57
C GLN A 10 -19.12 12.88 -5.78
N ALA A 11 -19.22 13.05 -4.46
CA ALA A 11 -19.98 12.16 -3.61
C ALA A 11 -21.45 12.16 -4.08
N ARG A 12 -21.96 10.97 -4.41
CA ARG A 12 -23.32 10.74 -4.87
C ARG A 12 -24.30 11.08 -3.75
N SER A 13 -24.98 12.23 -3.88
CA SER A 13 -26.11 12.62 -3.04
C SER A 13 -27.39 11.92 -3.50
N SER A 14 -28.02 11.17 -2.60
CA SER A 14 -29.43 10.74 -2.73
C SER A 14 -29.98 10.51 -1.32
N GLY A 15 -30.69 11.49 -0.77
CA GLY A 15 -31.60 11.31 0.38
C GLY A 15 -33.01 10.88 -0.10
N PRO A 16 -34.07 10.89 0.73
CA PRO A 16 -34.18 11.47 2.09
C PRO A 16 -34.87 10.52 3.12
N GLY A 17 -34.87 10.89 4.42
CA GLY A 17 -35.79 10.25 5.40
C GLY A 17 -35.40 10.35 6.88
N MET A 18 -35.98 11.32 7.57
CA MET A 18 -35.98 11.53 9.03
C MET A 18 -36.49 10.31 9.82
N ALA A 19 -35.84 9.95 10.93
CA ALA A 19 -36.47 9.33 12.11
C ALA A 19 -35.58 9.51 13.37
N PRO A 20 -36.19 9.66 14.56
CA PRO A 20 -35.64 10.47 15.65
C PRO A 20 -34.60 9.74 16.50
N SER A 21 -33.63 10.50 16.96
CA SER A 21 -32.72 10.19 18.06
C SER A 21 -33.50 10.05 19.37
N THR A 22 -33.92 8.82 19.69
CA THR A 22 -34.29 8.42 21.04
C THR A 22 -33.13 7.66 21.67
N CYS A 23 -32.64 8.23 22.76
CA CYS A 23 -31.71 7.61 23.69
C CYS A 23 -32.30 6.28 24.19
N CYS A 24 -31.53 5.19 24.15
CA CYS A 24 -31.78 4.07 25.04
C CYS A 24 -30.49 3.36 25.45
N CYS A 25 -30.16 3.56 26.73
CA CYS A 25 -29.22 2.77 27.50
C CYS A 25 -29.73 1.34 27.63
N SER A 26 -29.37 0.44 26.70
CA SER A 26 -29.46 -1.02 26.86
C SER A 26 -28.75 -1.71 25.70
N CYS A 27 -28.04 -2.80 25.97
CA CYS A 27 -27.33 -3.67 25.03
C CYS A 27 -25.94 -3.20 24.57
N CYS A 28 -24.93 -3.42 25.43
CA CYS A 28 -23.53 -3.56 25.03
C CYS A 28 -23.27 -4.74 24.06
N CYS A 29 -24.30 -5.51 23.67
CA CYS A 29 -24.26 -6.62 22.71
C CYS A 29 -25.43 -6.52 21.71
N SER A 30 -25.54 -5.42 20.96
CA SER A 30 -26.51 -5.27 19.87
C SER A 30 -25.93 -5.78 18.54
N PRO A 31 -26.70 -6.44 17.65
CA PRO A 31 -26.26 -6.81 16.30
C PRO A 31 -25.74 -5.60 15.50
N ALA A 32 -26.18 -4.38 15.83
CA ALA A 32 -25.68 -3.15 15.23
C ALA A 32 -24.22 -2.82 15.64
N ALA A 33 -23.77 -3.24 16.83
CA ALA A 33 -22.38 -3.07 17.27
C ALA A 33 -21.43 -4.07 16.57
N VAL A 34 -21.91 -5.29 16.29
CA VAL A 34 -21.18 -6.30 15.51
C VAL A 34 -21.09 -5.91 14.04
N GLN A 35 -22.18 -5.40 13.45
CA GLN A 35 -22.18 -4.84 12.08
C GLN A 35 -21.23 -3.65 11.93
N ARG A 36 -21.00 -2.88 13.01
CA ARG A 36 -20.03 -1.78 13.03
C ARG A 36 -18.57 -2.22 13.11
N ARG A 37 -18.29 -3.43 13.64
CA ARG A 37 -16.92 -3.97 13.77
C ARG A 37 -16.53 -4.90 12.62
N LEU A 38 -17.50 -5.57 12.00
CA LEU A 38 -17.31 -6.42 10.84
C LEU A 38 -18.16 -5.89 9.68
N PRO A 39 -17.66 -4.88 8.94
CA PRO A 39 -18.39 -4.26 7.83
C PRO A 39 -18.79 -5.28 6.74
N ILE A 40 -18.09 -6.42 6.66
CA ILE A 40 -18.43 -7.53 5.77
C ILE A 40 -19.87 -8.03 5.89
N LEU A 41 -20.42 -8.13 7.11
CA LEU A 41 -21.79 -8.61 7.29
C LEU A 41 -22.85 -7.61 6.82
N ALA A 42 -22.48 -6.32 6.68
CA ALA A 42 -23.41 -5.30 6.22
C ALA A 42 -23.50 -5.25 4.69
N TRP A 43 -22.41 -5.53 3.97
CA TRP A 43 -22.39 -5.44 2.51
C TRP A 43 -22.63 -6.76 1.78
N LEU A 44 -22.25 -7.89 2.37
CA LEU A 44 -22.41 -9.21 1.77
C LEU A 44 -23.86 -9.57 1.38
N PRO A 45 -24.91 -9.30 2.20
CA PRO A 45 -26.28 -9.68 1.85
C PRO A 45 -26.89 -8.84 0.71
N SER A 46 -26.33 -7.66 0.41
CA SER A 46 -26.80 -6.77 -0.66
C SER A 46 -26.02 -6.97 -1.98
N TYR A 47 -25.17 -8.00 -2.06
CA TYR A 47 -24.25 -8.22 -3.17
C TYR A 47 -24.94 -8.96 -4.33
N SER A 48 -24.89 -8.41 -5.55
CA SER A 48 -25.53 -9.00 -6.73
C SER A 48 -24.54 -9.82 -7.58
N LEU A 49 -25.05 -10.83 -8.29
CA LEU A 49 -24.26 -11.70 -9.16
C LEU A 49 -23.60 -10.97 -10.34
N GLN A 50 -24.08 -9.79 -10.71
CA GLN A 50 -23.47 -8.98 -11.78
C GLN A 50 -22.17 -8.31 -11.30
N TRP A 51 -22.12 -7.88 -10.04
CA TRP A 51 -20.89 -7.37 -9.41
C TRP A 51 -19.84 -8.46 -9.29
N LEU A 52 -20.25 -9.70 -8.98
CA LEU A 52 -19.32 -10.83 -8.89
C LEU A 52 -18.50 -11.03 -10.17
N LYS A 53 -19.13 -10.90 -11.34
CA LYS A 53 -18.44 -11.06 -12.64
C LYS A 53 -17.42 -9.95 -12.86
N MET A 54 -17.78 -8.71 -12.53
CA MET A 54 -16.90 -7.55 -12.69
C MET A 54 -15.72 -7.62 -11.71
N ASP A 55 -16.01 -7.96 -10.46
CA ASP A 55 -15.01 -8.08 -9.39
C ASP A 55 -14.07 -9.28 -9.63
N PHE A 56 -14.54 -10.35 -10.27
CA PHE A 56 -13.68 -11.46 -10.67
C PHE A 56 -12.64 -11.04 -11.70
N VAL A 57 -13.05 -10.33 -12.76
CA VAL A 57 -12.13 -9.83 -13.80
C VAL A 57 -11.19 -8.76 -13.22
N ALA A 58 -11.70 -7.86 -12.38
CA ALA A 58 -10.90 -6.85 -11.69
C ALA A 58 -9.89 -7.51 -10.73
N GLY A 59 -10.33 -8.47 -9.92
CA GLY A 59 -9.49 -9.20 -8.97
C GLY A 59 -8.41 -10.02 -9.66
N LEU A 60 -8.72 -10.67 -10.79
CA LEU A 60 -7.71 -11.36 -11.61
C LEU A 60 -6.66 -10.37 -12.15
N SER A 61 -7.09 -9.22 -12.66
CA SER A 61 -6.19 -8.19 -13.19
C SER A 61 -5.30 -7.58 -12.11
N VAL A 62 -5.86 -7.27 -10.94
CA VAL A 62 -5.11 -6.76 -9.79
C VAL A 62 -4.19 -7.84 -9.22
N GLY A 63 -4.63 -9.09 -9.14
CA GLY A 63 -3.81 -10.21 -8.67
C GLY A 63 -2.60 -10.46 -9.57
N LEU A 64 -2.79 -10.48 -10.89
CA LEU A 64 -1.72 -10.67 -11.86
C LEU A 64 -0.67 -9.55 -11.80
N THR A 65 -1.07 -8.31 -11.51
CA THR A 65 -0.13 -7.18 -11.35
C THR A 65 0.50 -7.12 -9.96
N ALA A 66 -0.21 -7.55 -8.91
CA ALA A 66 0.28 -7.56 -7.54
C ALA A 66 1.41 -8.58 -7.30
N ILE A 67 1.39 -9.72 -8.00
CA ILE A 67 2.42 -10.77 -7.88
C ILE A 67 3.82 -10.20 -8.21
N PRO A 68 4.12 -9.73 -9.45
CA PRO A 68 5.44 -9.20 -9.78
C PRO A 68 5.80 -7.97 -8.94
N GLN A 69 4.82 -7.10 -8.65
CA GLN A 69 5.04 -5.92 -7.80
C GLN A 69 5.52 -6.31 -6.40
N SER A 70 4.91 -7.30 -5.76
CA SER A 70 5.26 -7.72 -4.40
C SER A 70 6.64 -8.38 -4.33
N LEU A 71 7.02 -9.15 -5.36
CA LEU A 71 8.36 -9.76 -5.47
C LEU A 71 9.44 -8.68 -5.57
N ALA A 72 9.23 -7.68 -6.43
CA ALA A 72 10.17 -6.57 -6.59
C ALA A 72 10.34 -5.77 -5.29
N TYR A 73 9.26 -5.55 -4.53
CA TYR A 73 9.32 -4.82 -3.27
C TYR A 73 10.01 -5.59 -2.14
N ALA A 74 9.90 -6.91 -2.09
CA ALA A 74 10.67 -7.73 -1.16
C ALA A 74 12.19 -7.64 -1.43
N GLU A 75 12.59 -7.68 -2.70
CA GLU A 75 13.99 -7.47 -3.11
C GLU A 75 14.49 -6.07 -2.72
N VAL A 76 13.65 -5.03 -2.88
CA VAL A 76 13.99 -3.66 -2.44
C VAL A 76 14.17 -3.58 -0.91
N ALA A 77 13.39 -4.34 -0.13
CA ALA A 77 13.60 -4.47 1.31
C ALA A 77 14.87 -5.29 1.66
N GLY A 78 15.44 -6.02 0.70
CA GLY A 78 16.55 -6.95 0.91
C GLY A 78 16.14 -8.20 1.66
N LEU A 79 14.90 -8.63 1.45
CA LEU A 79 14.34 -9.87 1.99
C LEU A 79 14.17 -10.88 0.85
N PRO A 80 14.14 -12.19 1.14
CA PRO A 80 13.78 -13.18 0.14
C PRO A 80 12.40 -12.87 -0.47
N PRO A 81 12.23 -13.07 -1.79
CA PRO A 81 11.08 -12.54 -2.53
C PRO A 81 9.74 -13.15 -2.08
N GLN A 82 9.76 -14.38 -1.53
CA GLN A 82 8.61 -15.04 -0.93
C GLN A 82 7.91 -14.21 0.17
N TYR A 83 8.65 -13.38 0.92
CA TYR A 83 8.07 -12.54 1.97
C TYR A 83 7.19 -11.43 1.40
N GLY A 84 7.48 -10.96 0.18
CA GLY A 84 6.61 -10.03 -0.54
C GLY A 84 5.24 -10.65 -0.83
N LEU A 85 5.23 -11.91 -1.27
CA LEU A 85 3.99 -12.62 -1.57
C LEU A 85 3.18 -12.92 -0.30
N TYR A 86 3.84 -13.30 0.79
CA TYR A 86 3.19 -13.51 2.08
C TYR A 86 2.49 -12.25 2.60
N THR A 87 3.15 -11.10 2.51
CA THR A 87 2.58 -9.83 2.97
C THR A 87 1.42 -9.35 2.07
N ALA A 88 1.53 -9.51 0.75
CA ALA A 88 0.46 -9.17 -0.18
C ALA A 88 -0.80 -10.02 0.06
N PHE A 89 -0.63 -11.34 0.21
CA PHE A 89 -1.74 -12.25 0.46
C PHE A 89 -2.40 -12.01 1.83
N MET A 90 -1.60 -11.97 2.90
CA MET A 90 -2.14 -11.79 4.26
C MET A 90 -2.76 -10.39 4.45
N GLY A 91 -2.19 -9.35 3.82
CA GLY A 91 -2.73 -8.00 3.86
C GLY A 91 -4.14 -7.91 3.25
N CYS A 92 -4.32 -8.49 2.05
CA CYS A 92 -5.64 -8.58 1.42
C CYS A 92 -6.62 -9.44 2.23
N PHE A 93 -6.17 -10.59 2.74
CA PHE A 93 -7.00 -11.50 3.52
C PHE A 93 -7.54 -10.85 4.81
N VAL A 94 -6.69 -10.13 5.55
CA VAL A 94 -7.13 -9.40 6.76
C VAL A 94 -8.05 -8.23 6.38
N TYR A 95 -7.74 -7.49 5.33
CA TYR A 95 -8.59 -6.38 4.87
C TYR A 95 -9.97 -6.83 4.41
N PHE A 96 -10.11 -8.02 3.84
CA PHE A 96 -11.41 -8.57 3.46
C PHE A 96 -12.41 -8.61 4.63
N PHE A 97 -11.96 -8.98 5.84
CA PHE A 97 -12.83 -9.06 7.01
C PHE A 97 -13.05 -7.72 7.71
N LEU A 98 -11.99 -6.90 7.82
CA LEU A 98 -11.97 -5.68 8.64
C LEU A 98 -12.11 -4.38 7.82
N GLY A 99 -12.06 -4.48 6.49
CA GLY A 99 -11.97 -3.35 5.57
C GLY A 99 -13.28 -2.57 5.47
N THR A 100 -13.16 -1.25 5.56
CA THR A 100 -14.30 -0.32 5.47
C THR A 100 -14.61 0.10 4.04
N SER A 101 -13.67 -0.08 3.10
CA SER A 101 -13.79 0.35 1.70
C SER A 101 -13.67 -0.85 0.77
N ARG A 102 -14.50 -0.90 -0.27
CA ARG A 102 -14.57 -2.05 -1.20
C ARG A 102 -13.47 -2.04 -2.27
N ASP A 103 -12.97 -0.85 -2.62
CA ASP A 103 -12.07 -0.67 -3.77
C ASP A 103 -10.58 -0.59 -3.38
N VAL A 104 -10.24 -0.71 -2.10
CA VAL A 104 -8.87 -0.55 -1.59
C VAL A 104 -8.18 -1.90 -1.55
N THR A 105 -7.07 -2.03 -2.28
CA THR A 105 -6.19 -3.20 -2.20
C THR A 105 -5.04 -2.89 -1.26
N LEU A 106 -4.79 -3.76 -0.27
CA LEU A 106 -3.64 -3.66 0.62
C LEU A 106 -2.52 -4.57 0.15
N GLY A 107 -1.30 -4.03 0.10
CA GLY A 107 -0.11 -4.79 -0.22
C GLY A 107 1.16 -4.06 0.17
N PRO A 108 2.32 -4.69 -0.02
CA PRO A 108 3.60 -4.01 0.17
C PRO A 108 3.69 -2.81 -0.77
N THR A 109 4.25 -1.70 -0.26
CA THR A 109 4.51 -0.50 -1.05
C THR A 109 6.01 -0.24 -1.12
N ALA A 110 6.44 0.44 -2.18
CA ALA A 110 7.85 0.78 -2.39
C ALA A 110 8.44 1.56 -1.20
N ILE A 111 7.68 2.52 -0.66
CA ILE A 111 8.11 3.36 0.48
C ILE A 111 8.33 2.50 1.73
N MET A 112 7.37 1.65 2.08
CA MET A 112 7.50 0.77 3.25
C MET A 112 8.68 -0.20 3.10
N SER A 113 8.91 -0.71 1.88
CA SER A 113 10.03 -1.60 1.59
C SER A 113 11.39 -0.91 1.77
N LEU A 114 11.51 0.34 1.31
CA LEU A 114 12.71 1.14 1.53
C LEU A 114 12.93 1.46 3.01
N LEU A 115 11.88 1.76 3.78
CA LEU A 115 12.02 2.02 5.21
C LEU A 115 12.45 0.75 5.98
N VAL A 116 11.83 -0.39 5.69
CA VAL A 116 12.17 -1.69 6.31
C VAL A 116 13.61 -2.11 5.95
N SER A 117 14.07 -1.79 4.75
CA SER A 117 15.44 -2.06 4.29
C SER A 117 16.51 -1.51 5.23
N PHE A 118 16.29 -0.38 5.91
CA PHE A 118 17.30 0.21 6.80
C PHE A 118 17.47 -0.57 8.11
N TYR A 119 16.48 -1.38 8.50
CA TYR A 119 16.43 -2.06 9.79
C TYR A 119 16.50 -3.59 9.69
N THR A 120 16.49 -4.14 8.49
CA THR A 120 16.41 -5.59 8.27
C THR A 120 17.78 -6.28 8.41
N PHE A 121 18.91 -5.57 8.24
CA PHE A 121 20.27 -6.14 8.33
C PHE A 121 20.47 -7.49 7.59
N HIS A 122 19.74 -7.72 6.48
CA HIS A 122 19.67 -8.98 5.71
C HIS A 122 19.10 -10.20 6.46
N GLU A 123 18.55 -10.00 7.65
CA GLU A 123 17.94 -11.04 8.48
C GLU A 123 16.40 -10.85 8.52
N PRO A 124 15.61 -11.85 8.07
CA PRO A 124 14.17 -11.70 7.98
C PRO A 124 13.48 -11.57 9.35
N ALA A 125 14.12 -12.02 10.43
CA ALA A 125 13.59 -11.93 11.79
C ALA A 125 13.33 -10.47 12.23
N TYR A 126 14.20 -9.53 11.85
CA TYR A 126 14.00 -8.12 12.18
C TYR A 126 12.81 -7.52 11.45
N ALA A 127 12.60 -7.88 10.18
CA ALA A 127 11.44 -7.43 9.42
C ALA A 127 10.12 -7.91 10.05
N VAL A 128 10.08 -9.16 10.52
CA VAL A 128 8.91 -9.72 11.22
C VAL A 128 8.68 -9.00 12.56
N LEU A 129 9.74 -8.73 13.32
CA LEU A 129 9.64 -7.98 14.58
C LEU A 129 9.13 -6.55 14.36
N LEU A 130 9.64 -5.85 13.34
CA LEU A 130 9.20 -4.52 12.95
C LEU A 130 7.72 -4.52 12.51
N ALA A 131 7.30 -5.50 11.72
CA ALA A 131 5.91 -5.68 11.32
C ALA A 131 5.00 -5.93 12.54
N PHE A 132 5.43 -6.77 13.48
CA PHE A 132 4.68 -7.03 14.71
C PHE A 132 4.56 -5.77 15.58
N LEU A 133 5.67 -5.06 15.83
CA LEU A 133 5.70 -3.88 16.66
C LEU A 133 4.88 -2.73 16.04
N SER A 134 5.02 -2.50 14.73
CA SER A 134 4.21 -1.52 14.01
C SER A 134 2.72 -1.87 14.04
N GLY A 135 2.35 -3.15 13.95
CA GLY A 135 0.99 -3.62 14.14
C GLY A 135 0.45 -3.34 15.54
N CYS A 136 1.24 -3.59 16.59
CA CYS A 136 0.87 -3.23 17.97
C CYS A 136 0.64 -1.72 18.14
N ILE A 137 1.51 -0.89 17.55
CA ILE A 137 1.38 0.57 17.59
C ILE A 137 0.13 1.02 16.83
N GLN A 138 -0.14 0.48 15.64
CA GLN A 138 -1.34 0.78 14.86
C GLN A 138 -2.62 0.37 15.60
N LEU A 139 -2.61 -0.79 16.26
CA LEU A 139 -3.72 -1.25 17.08
C LEU A 139 -3.93 -0.32 18.28
N ALA A 140 -2.87 0.08 18.97
CA ALA A 140 -2.95 1.03 20.08
C ALA A 140 -3.51 2.40 19.62
N MET A 141 -3.02 2.93 18.49
CA MET A 141 -3.55 4.17 17.90
C MET A 141 -5.03 4.03 17.51
N GLY A 142 -5.44 2.88 16.98
CA GLY A 142 -6.84 2.58 16.66
C GLY A 142 -7.74 2.50 17.89
N VAL A 143 -7.29 1.84 18.96
CA VAL A 143 -8.02 1.73 20.24
C VAL A 143 -8.19 3.09 20.90
N LEU A 144 -7.14 3.90 20.90
CA LEU A 144 -7.17 5.27 21.44
C LEU A 144 -7.88 6.26 20.51
N ARG A 145 -8.35 5.81 19.33
CA ARG A 145 -8.99 6.64 18.29
C ARG A 145 -8.15 7.86 17.86
N LEU A 146 -6.83 7.69 17.76
CA LEU A 146 -5.92 8.74 17.28
C LEU A 146 -6.02 9.00 15.76
N GLY A 147 -7.07 8.50 15.08
CA GLY A 147 -7.32 8.79 13.67
C GLY A 147 -7.41 10.29 13.37
N PHE A 148 -7.87 11.10 14.34
CA PHE A 148 -7.91 12.56 14.21
C PHE A 148 -6.52 13.20 13.99
N LEU A 149 -5.45 12.52 14.42
CA LEU A 149 -4.09 13.00 14.22
C LEU A 149 -3.68 12.97 12.75
N LEU A 150 -4.27 12.05 11.96
CA LEU A 150 -4.05 11.98 10.52
C LEU A 150 -4.68 13.16 9.79
N ASP A 151 -5.79 13.70 10.30
CA ASP A 151 -6.46 14.88 9.72
C ASP A 151 -5.63 16.17 9.88
N PHE A 152 -4.67 16.19 10.81
CA PHE A 152 -3.74 17.31 10.96
C PHE A 152 -2.55 17.29 10.00
N ILE A 153 -2.39 16.22 9.22
CA ILE A 153 -1.31 16.15 8.23
C ILE A 153 -1.74 17.00 7.02
N SER A 154 -1.13 18.17 6.90
CA SER A 154 -1.44 19.10 5.82
C SER A 154 -1.19 18.48 4.44
N CYS A 155 -2.08 18.72 3.48
CA CYS A 155 -1.92 18.29 2.09
C CYS A 155 -0.53 18.63 1.48
N PRO A 156 0.09 19.80 1.75
CA PRO A 156 1.44 20.11 1.29
C PRO A 156 2.51 19.13 1.80
N VAL A 157 2.40 18.65 3.05
CA VAL A 157 3.34 17.69 3.64
C VAL A 157 3.23 16.34 2.95
N ILE A 158 2.00 15.86 2.72
CA ILE A 158 1.76 14.60 2.01
C ILE A 158 2.29 14.69 0.58
N LYS A 159 2.01 15.80 -0.13
CA LYS A 159 2.52 16.02 -1.49
C LYS A 159 4.04 16.10 -1.54
N GLY A 160 4.66 16.80 -0.59
CA GLY A 160 6.11 16.91 -0.48
C GLY A 160 6.77 15.56 -0.19
N PHE A 161 6.24 14.81 0.77
CA PHE A 161 6.72 13.47 1.12
C PHE A 161 6.59 12.50 -0.07
N THR A 162 5.42 12.45 -0.72
CA THR A 162 5.19 11.58 -1.87
C THR A 162 6.07 11.95 -3.06
N SER A 163 6.31 13.25 -3.31
CA SER A 163 7.23 13.71 -4.36
C SER A 163 8.68 13.28 -4.08
N ALA A 164 9.16 13.49 -2.84
CA ALA A 164 10.50 13.05 -2.44
C ALA A 164 10.65 11.52 -2.49
N ALA A 165 9.61 10.78 -2.09
CA ALA A 165 9.56 9.34 -2.18
C ALA A 165 9.61 8.86 -3.64
N ALA A 166 8.86 9.50 -4.56
CA ALA A 166 8.89 9.17 -5.98
C ALA A 166 10.29 9.35 -6.59
N VAL A 167 10.97 10.45 -6.26
CA VAL A 167 12.36 10.69 -6.66
C VAL A 167 13.29 9.60 -6.11
N THR A 168 13.17 9.30 -4.82
CA THR A 168 14.00 8.28 -4.14
C THR A 168 13.82 6.91 -4.76
N ILE A 169 12.58 6.51 -5.03
CA ILE A 169 12.24 5.22 -5.67
C ILE A 169 12.75 5.19 -7.11
N GLY A 170 12.54 6.27 -7.87
CA GLY A 170 13.01 6.37 -9.26
C GLY A 170 14.52 6.13 -9.38
N PHE A 171 15.32 6.89 -8.64
CA PHE A 171 16.77 6.67 -8.56
C PHE A 171 17.13 5.30 -7.96
N GLY A 172 16.30 4.80 -7.04
CA GLY A 172 16.35 3.47 -6.47
C GLY A 172 16.38 2.35 -7.51
N GLN A 173 15.64 2.52 -8.61
CA GLN A 173 15.49 1.52 -9.67
C GLN A 173 16.48 1.67 -10.83
N ILE A 174 17.10 2.85 -11.01
CA ILE A 174 18.07 3.09 -12.11
C ILE A 174 19.23 2.07 -12.08
N LYS A 175 19.70 1.68 -10.88
CA LYS A 175 20.77 0.67 -10.74
C LYS A 175 20.35 -0.70 -11.30
N ASN A 176 19.10 -1.08 -11.09
CA ASN A 176 18.55 -2.34 -11.57
C ASN A 176 18.37 -2.29 -13.10
N LEU A 177 17.96 -1.14 -13.62
CA LEU A 177 17.83 -0.90 -15.06
C LEU A 177 19.19 -0.98 -15.79
N LEU A 178 20.25 -0.43 -15.19
CA LEU A 178 21.60 -0.42 -15.78
C LEU A 178 22.39 -1.73 -15.54
N GLY A 179 21.83 -2.68 -14.78
CA GLY A 179 22.48 -3.95 -14.44
C GLY A 179 23.69 -3.79 -13.50
N LEU A 180 23.78 -2.69 -12.76
CA LEU A 180 24.91 -2.40 -11.86
C LEU A 180 24.73 -3.14 -10.53
N GLN A 181 25.70 -4.00 -10.19
CA GLN A 181 25.72 -4.75 -8.94
C GLN A 181 26.57 -4.04 -7.86
N ASN A 182 26.31 -4.32 -6.58
CA ASN A 182 27.05 -3.78 -5.42
C ASN A 182 26.96 -2.26 -5.16
N ILE A 183 25.82 -1.63 -5.44
CA ILE A 183 25.61 -0.22 -5.08
C ILE A 183 25.04 -0.09 -3.65
N PRO A 184 25.62 0.78 -2.79
CA PRO A 184 25.11 1.04 -1.44
C PRO A 184 23.64 1.51 -1.45
N ARG A 185 22.89 1.16 -0.40
CA ARG A 185 21.44 1.47 -0.29
C ARG A 185 21.13 2.91 0.11
N GLN A 186 22.12 3.67 0.58
CA GLN A 186 21.93 5.07 0.95
C GLN A 186 21.74 5.93 -0.29
N PHE A 187 20.68 6.74 -0.34
CA PHE A 187 20.29 7.52 -1.53
C PHE A 187 21.45 8.31 -2.13
N PHE A 188 22.18 9.10 -1.32
CA PHE A 188 23.27 9.93 -1.82
C PHE A 188 24.44 9.12 -2.39
N LEU A 189 24.86 8.05 -1.69
CA LEU A 189 25.92 7.17 -2.20
C LEU A 189 25.45 6.39 -3.42
N GLN A 190 24.17 6.00 -3.46
CA GLN A 190 23.57 5.32 -4.59
C GLN A 190 23.65 6.20 -5.85
N VAL A 191 23.24 7.46 -5.74
CA VAL A 191 23.33 8.42 -6.86
C VAL A 191 24.78 8.62 -7.29
N TYR A 192 25.69 8.89 -6.34
CA TYR A 192 27.10 9.14 -6.64
C TYR A 192 27.79 7.96 -7.34
N HIS A 193 27.65 6.74 -6.81
CA HIS A 193 28.23 5.55 -7.44
C HIS A 193 27.56 5.18 -8.78
N THR A 194 26.27 5.44 -8.93
CA THR A 194 25.57 5.19 -10.22
C THR A 194 26.13 6.10 -11.31
N PHE A 195 26.39 7.37 -11.01
CA PHE A 195 27.00 8.30 -11.98
C PHE A 195 28.45 7.93 -12.32
N LEU A 196 29.24 7.48 -11.34
CA LEU A 196 30.63 7.07 -11.58
C LEU A 196 30.75 5.77 -12.38
N ARG A 197 29.88 4.79 -12.14
CA ARG A 197 29.93 3.48 -12.80
C ARG A 197 29.08 3.39 -14.07
N ILE A 198 28.59 4.53 -14.60
CA ILE A 198 27.74 4.53 -15.80
C ILE A 198 28.43 3.92 -17.03
N ALA A 199 29.77 3.94 -17.07
CA ALA A 199 30.57 3.34 -18.13
C ALA A 199 30.66 1.80 -18.04
N GLU A 200 30.39 1.19 -16.88
CA GLU A 200 30.39 -0.27 -16.68
C GLU A 200 29.00 -0.90 -16.92
N THR A 201 28.07 -0.14 -17.52
CA THR A 201 26.68 -0.55 -17.74
C THR A 201 26.61 -1.80 -18.62
N ARG A 202 25.82 -2.79 -18.20
CA ARG A 202 25.53 -3.97 -19.01
C ARG A 202 24.43 -3.62 -20.02
N VAL A 203 24.86 -3.34 -21.26
CA VAL A 203 23.97 -2.88 -22.34
C VAL A 203 22.75 -3.80 -22.55
N GLY A 204 22.92 -5.11 -22.36
CA GLY A 204 21.81 -6.08 -22.48
C GLY A 204 20.68 -5.86 -21.46
N ASP A 205 21.02 -5.61 -20.19
CA ASP A 205 20.03 -5.37 -19.13
C ASP A 205 19.36 -4.00 -19.32
N ALA A 206 20.12 -3.00 -19.77
CA ALA A 206 19.61 -1.67 -20.08
C ALA A 206 18.62 -1.67 -21.25
N VAL A 207 18.93 -2.37 -22.35
CA VAL A 207 18.02 -2.50 -23.50
C VAL A 207 16.76 -3.26 -23.11
N LEU A 208 16.90 -4.37 -22.39
CA LEU A 208 15.74 -5.15 -21.93
C LEU A 208 14.81 -4.30 -21.04
N GLY A 209 15.39 -3.55 -20.11
CA GLY A 209 14.63 -2.68 -19.22
C GLY A 209 13.91 -1.54 -19.95
N LEU A 210 14.56 -0.93 -20.94
CA LEU A 210 13.98 0.16 -21.74
C LEU A 210 12.85 -0.35 -22.65
N VAL A 211 13.04 -1.52 -23.27
CA VAL A 211 12.00 -2.19 -24.06
C VAL A 211 10.80 -2.58 -23.20
N CYS A 212 11.01 -2.99 -21.94
CA CYS A 212 9.91 -3.35 -21.04
C CYS A 212 9.11 -2.13 -20.54
N MET A 213 9.68 -0.92 -20.59
CA MET A 213 8.98 0.32 -20.24
C MET A 213 8.23 0.95 -21.41
N LEU A 214 8.59 0.61 -22.66
CA LEU A 214 7.93 1.05 -23.89
C LEU A 214 6.69 0.20 -24.18
#